data_AF-A0A838S2F5-F1
#
_entry.id   AF-A0A838S2F5-F1
#
_cell.length_a   1.000
_cell.length_b   1.000
_cell.length_c   1.000
_cell.angle_alpha   90.00
_cell.angle_beta   90.00
_cell.angle_gamma   90.00
#
_symmetry.space_group_name_H-M   'P 1'
#
loop_
_entity.id
_entity.type
_entity.pdbx_description
1 polymer ?
#
loop_
_entity_poly.entity_id
_entity_poly.type
_entity_poly.pdbx_seq_one_letter_code
_entity_poly.pdbx_strand_id
1 'polypeptide(L)'
;MKIAISGKGGSGKTTISATLTRILARRGLPVLAIDGDPNPNLIQALGLGPGVEAEAVPRSVVERREDEAGQPRHVLTTSVADIVSQYGLKAPDGVTVLVGTRIDHAGAG
;
A
#
# COMPACT_ATOMS: atom_id res chain seq x y z
N MET A 1 10.63 -2.16 11.21
CA MET A 1 9.60 -1.36 11.90
C MET A 1 8.31 -1.42 11.08
N LYS A 2 7.13 -1.41 11.71
CA LYS A 2 5.82 -1.37 11.02
C LYS A 2 4.99 -0.26 11.65
N ILE A 3 4.40 0.61 10.83
CA ILE A 3 3.60 1.76 11.29
C ILE A 3 2.28 1.73 10.52
N ALA A 4 1.16 1.84 11.25
CA ALA A 4 -0.16 2.02 10.68
C ALA A 4 -0.68 3.40 11.10
N ILE A 5 -1.22 4.16 10.14
CA ILE A 5 -1.78 5.50 10.37
C ILE A 5 -3.27 5.42 10.07
N SER A 6 -4.11 5.64 11.08
CA SER A 6 -5.57 5.61 10.99
C SER A 6 -6.19 6.90 11.52
N GLY A 7 -7.48 7.11 11.26
CA GLY A 7 -8.20 8.35 11.59
C GLY A 7 -9.33 8.68 10.62
N LYS A 8 -10.18 9.64 11.00
CA LYS A 8 -11.36 10.06 10.23
C LYS A 8 -11.02 10.61 8.83
N GLY A 9 -12.03 10.79 7.99
CA GLY A 9 -11.90 11.52 6.72
C GLY A 9 -11.35 12.94 6.95
N GLY A 10 -10.32 13.32 6.18
CA GLY A 10 -9.72 14.65 6.26
C GLY A 10 -8.89 14.94 7.52
N SER A 11 -8.49 13.95 8.33
CA SER A 11 -7.56 14.17 9.46
C SER A 11 -6.08 14.32 9.07
N GLY A 12 -5.75 14.33 7.77
CA GLY A 12 -4.37 14.48 7.29
C GLY A 12 -3.55 13.19 7.25
N LYS A 13 -4.17 12.01 7.34
CA LYS A 13 -3.47 10.70 7.32
C LYS A 13 -2.47 10.59 6.17
N THR A 14 -2.94 10.81 4.94
CA THR A 14 -2.12 10.67 3.73
C THR A 14 -0.96 11.65 3.72
N THR A 15 -1.18 12.89 4.18
CA THR A 15 -0.14 13.90 4.34
C THR A 15 0.92 13.47 5.34
N ILE A 16 0.51 12.94 6.50
CA ILE A 16 1.43 12.44 7.52
C ILE A 16 2.19 11.21 7.01
N SER A 17 1.50 10.26 6.37
CA SER A 17 2.10 9.06 5.78
C SER A 17 3.16 9.42 4.74
N ALA A 18 2.85 10.32 3.80
CA ALA A 18 3.80 10.79 2.79
C ALA A 18 4.99 11.49 3.44
N THR A 19 4.75 12.43 4.36
CA THR A 19 5.83 13.17 5.03
C THR A 19 6.76 12.23 5.80
N LEU A 20 6.20 11.32 6.60
CA LEU A 20 6.96 10.37 7.42
C LEU A 20 7.81 9.44 6.54
N THR A 21 7.21 8.86 5.51
CA THR A 21 7.92 7.92 4.62
C THR A 21 9.09 8.59 3.90
N ARG A 22 8.91 9.83 3.42
CA ARG A 22 9.98 10.63 2.77
C ARG A 22 11.10 10.96 3.74
N ILE A 23 10.78 11.38 4.97
CA ILE A 23 11.78 11.67 6.01
C ILE A 23 12.61 10.41 6.35
N LEU A 24 11.96 9.26 6.51
CA LEU A 24 12.64 8.00 6.80
C LEU A 24 13.54 7.57 5.64
N ALA A 25 13.05 7.67 4.40
CA ALA A 25 13.82 7.31 3.22
C ALA A 25 15.05 8.23 3.03
N ARG A 26 14.91 9.54 3.24
CA ARG A 26 16.04 10.50 3.24
C ARG A 26 17.11 10.20 4.29
N ARG A 27 16.76 9.49 5.37
CA ARG A 27 17.71 9.01 6.39
C ARG A 27 18.42 7.71 5.97
N GLY A 28 18.24 7.25 4.74
CA GLY A 28 18.83 6.02 4.21
C GLY A 28 18.09 4.75 4.63
N LEU A 29 16.89 4.87 5.20
CA LEU A 29 16.11 3.70 5.60
C LEU A 29 15.33 3.14 4.40
N PRO A 30 15.26 1.81 4.23
CA PRO A 30 14.37 1.21 3.24
C PRO A 30 12.92 1.43 3.67
N VAL A 31 12.12 2.04 2.80
CA VAL A 31 10.71 2.35 3.06
C VAL A 31 9.81 1.74 2.00
N LEU A 32 8.93 0.85 2.45
CA LEU A 32 7.76 0.37 1.71
C LEU A 32 6.52 1.06 2.29
N ALA A 33 5.87 1.90 1.48
CA ALA A 33 4.62 2.55 1.79
C ALA A 33 3.46 1.74 1.18
N ILE A 34 2.39 1.53 1.92
CA ILE A 34 1.20 0.82 1.44
C ILE A 34 0.00 1.75 1.57
N ASP A 35 -0.64 2.08 0.46
CA ASP A 35 -1.90 2.81 0.44
C ASP A 35 -3.06 1.82 0.49
N GLY A 36 -3.76 1.79 1.62
CA GLY A 36 -4.95 0.96 1.83
C GLY A 36 -6.26 1.74 1.72
N ASP A 37 -6.22 2.99 1.24
CA ASP A 37 -7.43 3.78 1.00
C ASP A 37 -8.11 3.32 -0.30
N PRO A 38 -9.45 3.16 -0.33
CA PRO A 38 -10.20 2.91 -1.56
C PRO A 38 -9.96 3.95 -2.67
N ASN A 39 -9.67 5.19 -2.28
CA ASN A 39 -9.29 6.28 -3.16
C ASN A 39 -7.80 6.61 -2.92
N PRO A 40 -6.87 5.91 -3.59
CA PRO A 40 -5.46 6.02 -3.30
C PRO A 40 -4.94 7.42 -3.66
N ASN A 41 -4.44 8.13 -2.65
CA ASN A 41 -3.91 9.49 -2.79
C ASN A 41 -2.43 9.58 -2.39
N LEU A 42 -1.84 8.49 -1.89
CA LEU A 42 -0.47 8.50 -1.38
C LEU A 42 0.56 8.72 -2.49
N ILE A 43 0.32 8.20 -3.69
CA ILE A 43 1.17 8.39 -4.90
C ILE A 43 1.36 9.89 -5.16
N GLN A 44 0.25 10.62 -5.24
CA GLN A 44 0.26 12.06 -5.49
C GLN A 44 0.91 12.82 -4.32
N ALA A 45 0.57 12.44 -3.08
CA ALA A 45 1.16 13.06 -1.89
C ALA A 45 2.68 12.83 -1.76
N LEU A 46 3.21 11.75 -2.33
CA LEU A 46 4.65 11.47 -2.40
C LEU A 46 5.37 12.30 -3.49
N GLY A 47 4.64 13.02 -4.33
CA GLY A 47 5.19 13.89 -5.38
C GLY A 47 5.42 13.20 -6.72
N LEU A 48 4.73 12.09 -6.98
CA LEU A 48 4.69 11.52 -8.33
C LEU A 48 3.84 12.41 -9.24
N GLY A 49 4.27 12.53 -10.50
CA GLY A 49 3.68 13.45 -11.47
C GLY A 49 2.20 13.16 -11.77
N PRO A 50 1.47 14.13 -12.32
CA PRO A 50 0.10 13.92 -12.78
C PRO A 50 0.04 12.79 -13.80
N GLY A 51 -0.98 11.94 -13.70
CA GLY A 51 -1.17 10.78 -14.60
C GLY A 51 -0.39 9.53 -14.23
N VAL A 52 0.41 9.55 -13.16
CA VAL A 52 1.01 8.31 -12.63
C VAL A 52 -0.04 7.53 -11.86
N GLU A 53 -0.38 6.35 -12.36
CA GLU A 53 -1.22 5.38 -11.68
C GLU A 53 -0.40 4.15 -11.29
N ALA A 54 -0.64 3.62 -10.08
CA ALA A 54 -0.14 2.30 -9.73
C ALA A 54 -1.20 1.24 -10.04
N GLU A 55 -0.73 0.10 -10.52
CA GLU A 55 -1.52 -1.13 -10.54
C GLU A 55 -1.77 -1.58 -9.10
N ALA A 56 -3.03 -1.88 -8.77
CA ALA A 56 -3.38 -2.37 -7.45
C ALA A 56 -2.91 -3.82 -7.29
N VAL A 57 -2.40 -4.17 -6.10
CA VAL A 57 -2.03 -5.55 -5.79
C VAL A 57 -3.29 -6.42 -5.88
N PRO A 58 -3.32 -7.44 -6.75
CA PRO A 58 -4.54 -8.20 -6.98
C PRO A 58 -4.85 -9.11 -5.79
N ARG A 59 -6.15 -9.32 -5.51
CA ARG A 59 -6.59 -10.18 -4.40
C ARG A 59 -6.10 -11.63 -4.53
N SER A 60 -5.77 -12.08 -5.76
CA SER A 60 -5.23 -13.42 -6.02
C SER A 60 -3.89 -13.71 -5.35
N VAL A 61 -3.16 -12.68 -4.90
CA VAL A 61 -1.93 -12.89 -4.11
C VAL A 61 -2.23 -13.35 -2.68
N VAL A 62 -3.51 -13.38 -2.28
CA VAL A 62 -3.96 -13.80 -0.94
C VAL A 62 -4.98 -14.93 -1.09
N GLU A 63 -4.71 -16.05 -0.45
CA GLU A 63 -5.64 -17.17 -0.30
C GLU A 63 -6.14 -17.29 1.13
N ARG A 64 -7.37 -17.78 1.30
CA ARG A 64 -7.88 -18.21 2.59
C ARG A 64 -7.61 -19.72 2.73
N ARG A 65 -6.87 -20.11 3.76
CA ARG A 65 -6.57 -21.50 4.11
C ARG A 65 -7.00 -21.78 5.54
N GLU A 66 -7.21 -23.04 5.89
CA GLU A 66 -7.42 -23.44 7.29
C GLU A 66 -6.07 -23.84 7.91
N ASP A 67 -5.83 -23.43 9.16
CA ASP A 67 -4.70 -23.94 9.92
C ASP A 67 -5.01 -25.31 10.55
N GLU A 68 -4.03 -25.90 11.25
CA GLU A 68 -4.15 -27.22 11.87
C GLU A 68 -5.29 -27.30 12.91
N ALA A 69 -5.79 -26.16 13.39
CA ALA A 69 -6.93 -26.05 14.30
C ALA A 69 -8.26 -25.75 13.58
N GLY A 70 -8.29 -25.82 12.25
CA GLY A 70 -9.45 -25.51 11.42
C GLY A 70 -9.78 -24.01 11.35
N GLN A 71 -8.87 -23.12 11.79
CA GLN A 71 -9.15 -21.68 11.79
C GLN A 71 -8.76 -21.05 10.46
N PRO A 72 -9.60 -20.16 9.90
CA PRO A 72 -9.28 -19.50 8.65
C PRO A 72 -8.10 -18.53 8.83
N ARG A 73 -7.11 -18.65 7.96
CA ARG A 73 -5.98 -17.73 7.83
C ARG A 73 -5.86 -17.23 6.40
N HIS A 74 -5.45 -15.97 6.28
CA HIS A 74 -5.02 -15.40 5.02
C HIS A 74 -3.54 -15.68 4.82
N VAL A 75 -3.19 -16.31 3.70
CA VAL A 75 -1.83 -16.69 3.34
C VAL A 75 -1.49 -16.04 2.02
N LEU A 76 -0.29 -15.48 1.93
CA LEU A 76 0.23 -14.99 0.66
C LEU A 76 0.61 -16.17 -0.23
N THR A 77 0.08 -16.20 -1.44
CA THR A 77 0.43 -17.19 -2.47
C THR A 77 1.68 -16.79 -3.23
N THR A 78 1.97 -15.49 -3.25
CA THR A 78 3.13 -14.88 -3.90
C THR A 78 4.06 -14.29 -2.83
N SER A 79 5.38 -14.37 -3.03
CA SER A 79 6.32 -13.81 -2.07
C SER A 79 6.16 -12.28 -1.97
N VAL A 80 6.46 -11.72 -0.80
CA VAL A 80 6.44 -10.26 -0.62
C VAL A 80 7.42 -9.56 -1.57
N ALA A 81 8.57 -10.18 -1.85
CA ALA A 81 9.55 -9.64 -2.77
C ALA A 81 9.00 -9.54 -4.19
N ASP A 82 8.30 -10.58 -4.67
CA ASP A 82 7.70 -10.59 -6.01
C ASP A 82 6.54 -9.59 -6.11
N ILE A 83 5.69 -9.48 -5.07
CA ILE A 83 4.62 -8.48 -5.01
C ILE A 83 5.22 -7.07 -5.12
N VAL A 84 6.26 -6.78 -4.35
CA VAL A 84 6.94 -5.46 -4.39
C VAL A 84 7.62 -5.23 -5.73
N SER A 85 8.23 -6.26 -6.33
CA SER A 85 8.89 -6.16 -7.63
C SER A 85 7.91 -5.91 -8.76
N GLN A 86 6.73 -6.51 -8.72
CA GLN A 86 5.74 -6.45 -9.79
C GLN A 86 4.84 -5.22 -9.68
N TYR A 87 4.39 -4.89 -8.47
CA TYR A 87 3.37 -3.85 -8.24
C TYR A 87 3.93 -2.59 -7.57
N GLY A 88 5.19 -2.61 -7.13
CA GLY A 88 5.82 -1.50 -6.43
C GLY A 88 6.22 -0.37 -7.36
N LEU A 89 5.68 0.81 -7.11
CA LEU A 89 6.06 2.03 -7.82
C LEU A 89 7.19 2.75 -7.07
N LYS A 90 8.24 3.17 -7.79
CA LYS A 90 9.30 4.01 -7.22
C LYS A 90 8.84 5.45 -7.15
N ALA A 91 8.67 5.93 -5.93
CA ALA A 91 8.44 7.33 -5.61
C ALA A 91 9.79 8.03 -5.38
N PRO A 92 9.82 9.37 -5.27
CA PRO A 92 11.09 10.06 -5.06
C PRO A 92 11.72 9.65 -3.70
N ASP A 93 12.94 10.10 -3.41
CA ASP A 93 13.74 9.77 -2.21
C ASP A 93 13.95 8.26 -1.96
N GLY A 94 13.64 7.41 -2.94
CA GLY A 94 13.80 5.96 -2.82
C GLY A 94 12.64 5.24 -2.12
N VAL A 95 11.52 5.92 -1.86
CA VAL A 95 10.31 5.26 -1.32
C VAL A 95 9.72 4.32 -2.37
N THR A 96 9.37 3.10 -1.98
CA THR A 96 8.56 2.20 -2.82
C THR A 96 7.13 2.23 -2.32
N VAL A 97 6.14 2.43 -3.19
CA VAL A 97 4.73 2.48 -2.82
C VAL A 97 3.94 1.34 -3.49
N LEU A 98 3.08 0.69 -2.71
CA LEU A 98 2.09 -0.29 -3.15
C LEU A 98 0.69 0.28 -2.92
N VAL A 99 -0.23 -0.01 -3.85
CA VAL A 99 -1.66 0.28 -3.67
C VAL A 99 -2.39 -1.03 -3.41
N GLY A 100 -2.98 -1.16 -2.23
CA GLY A 100 -3.58 -2.41 -1.76
C GLY A 100 -5.03 -2.62 -2.20
N THR A 101 -5.75 -1.55 -2.55
CA THR A 101 -7.15 -1.64 -2.92
C THR A 101 -7.48 -0.62 -4.00
N ARG A 102 -7.87 -1.10 -5.18
CA ARG A 102 -8.78 -0.35 -6.06
C ARG A 102 -10.14 -1.03 -5.91
N ILE A 103 -11.18 -0.27 -5.58
CA ILE A 103 -12.54 -0.79 -5.65
C ILE A 103 -12.98 -0.64 -7.10
N ASP A 104 -13.11 -1.76 -7.81
CA ASP A 104 -13.46 -1.74 -9.24
C ASP A 104 -14.95 -1.45 -9.48
N HIS A 105 -15.78 -1.47 -8.44
CA HIS A 105 -17.22 -1.20 -8.51
C HIS A 105 -17.67 -0.31 -7.34
N ALA A 106 -18.25 0.85 -7.64
CA ALA A 106 -19.11 1.52 -6.69
C ALA A 106 -20.15 0.50 -6.21
N GLY A 107 -20.22 0.24 -4.90
CA GLY A 107 -21.24 -0.64 -4.36
C GLY A 107 -22.60 -0.19 -4.88
N ALA A 108 -23.24 -1.05 -5.66
CA ALA A 108 -24.66 -0.92 -5.92
C ALA A 108 -25.34 -1.08 -4.55
N GLY A 109 -25.71 0.05 -3.96
CA GLY A 109 -26.77 0.11 -2.97
C GLY A 109 -28.12 -0.10 -3.64
#